data_AF-A0A938D217-F1
#
_entry.id   AF-A0A938D217-F1
#
_cell.length_a   1.000
_cell.length_b   1.000
_cell.length_c   1.000
_cell.angle_alpha   90.00
_cell.angle_beta   90.00
_cell.angle_gamma   90.00
#
_symmetry.space_group_name_H-M   'P 1'
#
loop_
_entity.id
_entity.type
_entity.pdbx_description
1 polymer ?
#
loop_
_entity_poly.entity_id
_entity_poly.type
_entity_poly.pdbx_seq_one_letter_code
_entity_poly.pdbx_strand_id
1 'polypeptide(L)'
;MCCNGLFTSDPPFALAVINRTAERAVFQDDSEGCQSEGKDCATKAYVVPGDTVIISRVRNGYACAFYPSKGGGTAGWLPTRQINLTPIDARTMPERWIGSSSSEGNPRLAITQRLGRLRVTGKAWWPGPPGTHDWPSTHEGKIAGPVEITGRTILYGEDENLC
;
A
#
# COMPACT_ATOMS: atom_id res chain seq x y z
N MET A 1 -9.68 11.85 -9.81
CA MET A 1 -9.23 10.45 -9.64
C MET A 1 -8.81 10.28 -8.20
N CYS A 2 -9.38 9.31 -7.49
CA CYS A 2 -9.27 9.21 -6.03
C CYS A 2 -7.89 8.69 -5.58
N CYS A 3 -7.31 9.31 -4.56
CA CYS A 3 -6.18 8.77 -3.81
C CYS A 3 -6.67 7.84 -2.70
N ASN A 4 -7.64 8.30 -1.92
CA ASN A 4 -8.32 7.53 -0.89
C ASN A 4 -9.23 6.47 -1.51
N GLY A 5 -9.14 5.25 -1.00
CA GLY A 5 -9.83 4.06 -1.52
C GLY A 5 -9.15 3.34 -2.68
N LEU A 6 -8.25 4.00 -3.42
CA LEU A 6 -7.52 3.40 -4.57
C LEU A 6 -6.00 3.41 -4.42
N PHE A 7 -5.46 3.89 -3.30
CA PHE A 7 -4.01 4.02 -3.09
C PHE A 7 -3.21 2.78 -3.50
N THR A 8 -3.66 1.59 -3.08
CA THR A 8 -2.97 0.30 -3.34
C THR A 8 -2.99 -0.14 -4.80
N SER A 9 -3.80 0.51 -5.65
CA SER A 9 -3.97 0.17 -7.07
C SER A 9 -3.02 0.94 -7.99
N ASP A 10 -2.26 1.90 -7.46
CA ASP A 10 -1.48 2.85 -8.25
C ASP A 10 0.05 2.78 -7.98
N PRO A 11 0.74 1.68 -8.33
CA PRO A 11 2.20 1.63 -8.31
C PRO A 11 2.81 2.59 -9.36
N PRO A 12 4.09 2.98 -9.23
CA PRO A 12 5.05 2.53 -8.23
C PRO A 12 4.92 3.26 -6.88
N PHE A 13 5.26 2.55 -5.81
CA PHE A 13 5.30 3.10 -4.45
C PHE A 13 6.72 3.54 -4.05
N ALA A 14 6.79 4.59 -3.24
CA ALA A 14 8.02 5.04 -2.60
C ALA A 14 7.77 5.38 -1.12
N LEU A 15 8.83 5.30 -0.31
CA LEU A 15 8.81 5.83 1.04
C LEU A 15 9.22 7.30 1.02
N ALA A 16 8.53 8.11 1.81
CA ALA A 16 8.91 9.49 2.05
C ALA A 16 8.76 9.84 3.53
N VAL A 17 9.51 10.83 3.97
CA VAL A 17 9.46 11.35 5.33
C VAL A 17 9.01 12.80 5.29
N ILE A 18 8.17 13.21 6.23
CA ILE A 18 7.76 14.61 6.36
C ILE A 18 8.94 15.44 6.84
N ASN A 19 9.20 16.54 6.14
CA ASN A 19 10.33 17.43 6.38
C ASN A 19 10.38 17.88 7.84
N ARG A 20 11.49 17.60 8.53
CA ARG A 20 11.67 17.90 9.96
C ARG A 20 11.54 19.38 10.32
N THR A 21 11.79 20.25 9.35
CA THR A 21 11.73 21.71 9.48
C THR A 21 10.41 22.30 8.97
N ALA A 22 9.50 21.48 8.45
CA ALA A 22 8.20 21.95 7.99
C ALA A 22 7.20 22.04 9.15
N GLU A 23 6.11 22.76 8.93
CA GLU A 23 4.89 22.59 9.73
C GLU A 23 4.25 21.22 9.42
N ARG A 24 3.26 20.82 10.22
CA ARG A 24 2.43 19.64 9.94
C ARG A 24 1.91 19.66 8.49
N ALA A 25 1.92 18.50 7.83
CA ALA A 25 1.39 18.36 6.48
C ALA A 25 -0.05 17.84 6.56
N VAL A 26 -1.00 18.63 6.06
CA VAL A 26 -2.43 18.33 6.12
C VAL A 26 -2.85 17.62 4.82
N PHE A 27 -3.51 16.48 4.96
CA PHE A 27 -4.06 15.75 3.81
C PHE A 27 -5.14 16.58 3.13
N GLN A 28 -5.08 16.66 1.81
CA GLN A 28 -6.14 17.27 0.99
C GLN A 28 -7.12 16.20 0.51
N ASP A 29 -8.37 16.63 0.35
CA ASP A 29 -9.47 15.83 -0.18
C ASP A 29 -9.24 15.41 -1.66
N ASP A 30 -9.97 14.39 -2.10
CA ASP A 30 -9.88 13.81 -3.44
C ASP A 30 -10.85 14.40 -4.45
N SER A 31 -11.74 15.28 -3.99
CA SER A 31 -12.71 15.99 -4.83
C SER A 31 -12.03 16.73 -5.97
N GLU A 32 -12.75 16.87 -7.09
CA GLU A 32 -12.25 17.62 -8.24
C GLU A 32 -11.90 19.06 -7.83
N GLY A 33 -10.77 19.57 -8.32
CA GLY A 33 -10.25 20.90 -7.96
C GLY A 33 -9.30 20.91 -6.76
N CYS A 34 -9.30 19.89 -5.90
CA CYS A 34 -8.49 19.92 -4.68
C CYS A 34 -6.97 19.88 -4.90
N GLN A 35 -6.51 19.32 -6.02
CA GLN A 35 -5.10 19.34 -6.40
C GLN A 35 -4.72 20.61 -7.19
N SER A 36 -5.56 21.66 -7.15
CA SER A 36 -5.31 22.98 -7.76
C SER A 36 -5.77 24.16 -6.89
N GLU A 37 -6.75 23.98 -6.01
CA GLU A 37 -7.44 25.10 -5.32
C GLU A 37 -6.99 25.37 -3.87
N GLY A 38 -5.96 24.68 -3.36
CA GLY A 38 -5.33 25.07 -2.10
C GLY A 38 -6.19 24.82 -0.86
N LYS A 39 -6.34 25.83 0.02
CA LYS A 39 -6.76 25.66 1.44
C LYS A 39 -8.15 25.05 1.65
N ASP A 40 -9.06 25.20 0.69
CA ASP A 40 -10.46 24.76 0.84
C ASP A 40 -10.62 23.24 0.80
N CYS A 41 -9.56 22.52 0.44
CA CYS A 41 -9.53 21.06 0.40
C CYS A 41 -8.83 20.41 1.59
N ALA A 42 -8.45 21.19 2.60
CA ALA A 42 -7.78 20.68 3.78
C ALA A 42 -8.71 19.81 4.62
N THR A 43 -8.33 18.55 4.82
CA THR A 43 -9.04 17.64 5.72
C THR A 43 -8.63 17.86 7.19
N LYS A 44 -9.26 17.13 8.10
CA LYS A 44 -8.85 17.11 9.52
C LYS A 44 -7.61 16.26 9.78
N ALA A 45 -7.22 15.41 8.83
CA ALA A 45 -6.10 14.50 9.00
C ALA A 45 -4.78 15.18 8.61
N TYR A 46 -3.74 14.94 9.39
CA TYR A 46 -2.41 15.47 9.14
C TYR A 46 -1.34 14.52 9.67
N VAL A 47 -0.13 14.68 9.15
CA VAL A 47 1.10 14.04 9.62
C VAL A 47 2.07 15.11 10.09
N VAL A 48 2.95 14.76 11.01
CA VAL A 48 3.88 15.68 11.66
C VAL A 48 5.31 15.50 11.13
N PRO A 49 6.19 16.49 11.34
CA PRO A 49 7.59 16.39 10.92
C PRO A 49 8.28 15.12 11.44
N GLY A 50 8.90 14.36 10.54
CA GLY A 50 9.54 13.08 10.84
C GLY A 50 8.69 11.84 10.60
N ASP A 51 7.36 11.98 10.41
CA ASP A 51 6.50 10.85 10.07
C ASP A 51 6.91 10.24 8.72
N THR A 52 6.84 8.91 8.63
CA THR A 52 7.07 8.18 7.38
C THR A 52 5.74 7.86 6.72
N VAL A 53 5.63 8.19 5.44
CA VAL A 53 4.47 7.91 4.59
C VAL A 53 4.90 7.07 3.39
N ILE A 54 3.95 6.29 2.87
CA ILE A 54 4.08 5.66 1.56
C ILE A 54 3.46 6.61 0.55
N ILE A 55 4.15 6.92 -0.53
CA ILE A 55 3.62 7.77 -1.60
C ILE A 55 3.51 6.99 -2.90
N SER A 56 2.60 7.45 -3.75
CA SER A 56 2.48 7.03 -5.14
C SER A 56 2.47 8.28 -6.04
N ARG A 57 1.58 8.31 -7.04
CA ARG A 57 1.43 9.34 -8.07
C ARG A 57 1.64 10.76 -7.55
N VAL A 58 2.29 11.58 -8.38
CA VAL A 58 2.46 13.01 -8.15
C VAL A 58 1.68 13.78 -9.20
N ARG A 59 0.88 14.76 -8.76
CA ARG A 59 0.09 15.65 -9.64
C ARG A 59 0.07 17.06 -9.06
N ASN A 60 0.37 18.06 -9.89
CA ASN A 60 0.27 19.48 -9.53
C ASN A 60 1.00 19.86 -8.21
N GLY A 61 2.15 19.23 -7.91
CA GLY A 61 2.87 19.49 -6.66
C GLY A 61 2.28 18.81 -5.41
N TYR A 62 1.38 17.84 -5.59
CA TYR A 62 0.87 16.97 -4.54
C TYR A 62 1.19 15.51 -4.84
N ALA A 63 1.59 14.75 -3.82
CA ALA A 63 1.75 13.31 -3.89
C ALA A 63 0.56 12.62 -3.22
N CYS A 64 0.00 11.61 -3.86
CA CYS A 64 -0.95 10.71 -3.21
C CYS A 64 -0.16 9.92 -2.16
N ALA A 65 -0.56 10.04 -0.90
CA ALA A 65 0.18 9.53 0.24
C ALA A 65 -0.73 8.69 1.14
N PHE A 66 -0.13 7.69 1.76
CA PHE A 66 -0.75 6.82 2.74
C PHE A 66 0.11 6.78 4.01
N TYR A 67 -0.51 7.12 5.13
CA TYR A 67 0.07 7.01 6.46
C TYR A 67 -0.52 5.79 7.18
N PRO A 68 0.25 4.71 7.40
CA PRO A 68 -0.26 3.52 8.08
C PRO A 68 -0.52 3.80 9.56
N SER A 69 -1.65 3.30 10.08
CA SER A 69 -2.02 3.39 11.49
C SER A 69 -2.66 2.08 11.97
N LYS A 70 -2.84 1.91 13.29
CA LYS A 70 -3.40 0.68 13.89
C LYS A 70 -4.80 0.30 13.38
N GLY A 71 -5.52 1.19 12.69
CA GLY A 71 -6.88 0.98 12.18
C GLY A 71 -7.02 1.08 10.66
N GLY A 72 -5.96 0.80 9.89
CA GLY A 72 -6.02 0.78 8.42
C GLY A 72 -5.42 2.01 7.72
N GLY A 73 -4.91 2.98 8.47
CA GLY A 73 -4.19 4.13 7.93
C GLY A 73 -5.07 5.24 7.36
N THR A 74 -4.42 6.24 6.77
CA THR A 74 -5.07 7.41 6.17
C THR A 74 -4.43 7.67 4.82
N ALA A 75 -5.26 7.74 3.77
CA ALA A 75 -4.85 8.12 2.42
C ALA A 75 -5.34 9.52 2.06
N GLY A 76 -4.55 10.26 1.29
CA GLY A 76 -4.93 11.56 0.74
C GLY A 76 -3.74 12.25 0.07
N TRP A 77 -3.95 13.48 -0.41
CA TRP A 77 -2.88 14.22 -1.09
C TRP A 77 -2.05 15.06 -0.11
N LEU A 78 -0.72 14.96 -0.20
CA LEU A 78 0.21 15.78 0.57
C LEU A 78 1.06 16.67 -0.36
N PRO A 79 1.36 17.93 0.01
CA PRO A 79 2.25 18.79 -0.78
C PRO A 79 3.64 18.19 -0.92
N THR A 80 4.15 18.06 -2.16
CA THR A 80 5.48 17.48 -2.42
C THR A 80 6.61 18.26 -1.76
N ARG A 81 6.44 19.58 -1.59
CA ARG A 81 7.40 20.45 -0.91
C ARG A 81 7.60 20.14 0.58
N GLN A 82 6.69 19.37 1.20
CA GLN A 82 6.76 18.98 2.62
C GLN A 82 7.29 17.55 2.82
N ILE A 83 7.62 16.82 1.75
CA ILE A 83 8.11 15.45 1.83
C ILE A 83 9.53 15.34 1.26
N ASN A 84 10.32 14.47 1.86
CA ASN A 84 11.62 14.04 1.36
C ASN A 84 11.54 12.56 1.00
N LEU A 85 11.87 12.23 -0.24
CA LEU A 85 11.97 10.83 -0.68
C LEU A 85 13.03 10.10 0.14
N THR A 86 12.68 8.93 0.63
CA THR A 86 13.61 8.03 1.31
C THR A 86 14.14 7.02 0.29
N PRO A 87 15.44 7.02 -0.02
CA PRO A 87 16.03 5.99 -0.85
C PRO A 87 15.85 4.62 -0.19
N ILE A 88 15.18 3.71 -0.90
CA ILE A 88 15.11 2.30 -0.51
C ILE A 88 16.20 1.58 -1.31
N ASP A 89 17.16 1.00 -0.61
CA ASP A 89 18.18 0.14 -1.20
C ASP A 89 17.56 -1.20 -1.61
N ALA A 90 17.21 -1.32 -2.89
CA ALA A 90 16.65 -2.54 -3.46
C ALA A 90 17.63 -3.73 -3.45
N ARG A 91 18.93 -3.51 -3.20
CA ARG A 91 19.91 -4.60 -3.05
C ARG A 91 19.80 -5.28 -1.69
N THR A 92 19.09 -4.67 -0.73
CA THR A 92 18.94 -5.23 0.63
C THR A 92 17.76 -6.21 0.74
N MET A 93 18.13 -7.44 0.39
CA MET A 93 17.84 -8.67 1.13
C MET A 93 16.41 -9.26 1.00
N PRO A 94 16.31 -10.46 0.41
CA PRO A 94 15.12 -11.32 0.49
C PRO A 94 14.51 -11.43 1.89
N GLU A 95 15.34 -11.32 2.93
CA GLU A 95 14.93 -11.36 4.34
C GLU A 95 13.93 -10.27 4.71
N ARG A 96 13.98 -9.07 4.09
CA ARG A 96 13.03 -7.99 4.38
C ARG A 96 11.60 -8.28 3.90
N TRP A 97 11.45 -9.22 2.97
CA TRP A 97 10.14 -9.67 2.50
C TRP A 97 9.55 -10.75 3.40
N ILE A 98 10.37 -11.43 4.19
CA ILE A 98 9.91 -12.52 5.06
C ILE A 98 9.03 -11.96 6.17
N GLY A 99 7.84 -12.52 6.31
CA GLY A 99 6.88 -12.09 7.32
C GLY A 99 5.47 -12.56 7.01
N SER A 100 4.55 -12.22 7.91
CA SER A 100 3.13 -12.51 7.78
C SER A 100 2.33 -11.22 7.94
N SER A 101 1.32 -11.04 7.10
CA SER A 101 0.39 -9.90 7.16
C SER A 101 -1.05 -10.38 7.07
N SER A 102 -1.96 -9.60 7.65
CA SER A 102 -3.41 -9.84 7.53
C SER A 102 -4.19 -8.56 7.74
N SER A 103 -5.36 -8.45 7.10
CA SER A 103 -6.35 -7.43 7.45
C SER A 103 -7.38 -8.06 8.38
N GLU A 104 -7.41 -7.68 9.66
CA GLU A 104 -8.41 -8.22 10.63
C GLU A 104 -8.52 -9.76 10.66
N GLY A 105 -7.41 -10.46 10.35
CA GLY A 105 -7.37 -11.91 10.25
C GLY A 105 -7.84 -12.51 8.92
N ASN A 106 -8.34 -11.72 7.96
CA ASN A 106 -8.70 -12.12 6.59
C ASN A 106 -8.69 -10.91 5.62
N PRO A 107 -7.90 -10.91 4.52
CA PRO A 107 -7.04 -12.00 4.03
C PRO A 107 -5.78 -12.19 4.87
N ARG A 108 -5.11 -13.33 4.70
CA ARG A 108 -3.80 -13.63 5.28
C ARG A 108 -2.79 -13.86 4.18
N LEU A 109 -1.59 -13.34 4.37
CA LEU A 109 -0.44 -13.52 3.48
C LEU A 109 0.79 -13.85 4.32
N ALA A 110 1.60 -14.79 3.86
CA ALA A 110 2.89 -15.11 4.45
C ALA A 110 3.93 -15.30 3.35
N ILE A 111 5.08 -14.66 3.52
CA ILE A 111 6.26 -14.84 2.68
C ILE A 111 7.31 -15.52 3.55
N THR A 112 7.82 -16.64 3.07
CA THR A 112 8.78 -17.49 3.79
C THR A 112 9.95 -17.83 2.90
N GLN A 113 11.08 -18.24 3.50
CA GLN A 113 12.21 -18.77 2.77
C GLN A 113 12.27 -20.29 2.92
N ARG A 114 12.42 -21.01 1.79
CA ARG A 114 12.68 -22.45 1.74
C ARG A 114 13.78 -22.73 0.73
N LEU A 115 14.80 -23.49 1.15
CA LEU A 115 15.93 -23.88 0.28
C LEU A 115 16.58 -22.68 -0.42
N GLY A 116 16.74 -21.56 0.30
CA GLY A 116 17.33 -20.32 -0.23
C GLY A 116 16.41 -19.49 -1.14
N ARG A 117 15.20 -19.96 -1.47
CA ARG A 117 14.22 -19.24 -2.31
C ARG A 117 13.05 -18.73 -1.49
N LEU A 118 12.54 -17.54 -1.82
CA LEU A 118 11.31 -17.04 -1.23
C LEU A 118 10.09 -17.74 -1.82
N ARG A 119 9.06 -17.90 -1.00
CA ARG A 119 7.75 -18.43 -1.38
C ARG A 119 6.67 -17.62 -0.71
N VAL A 120 5.58 -17.38 -1.43
CA VAL A 120 4.38 -16.75 -0.91
C VAL A 120 3.30 -17.79 -0.68
N THR A 121 2.54 -17.61 0.39
CA THR A 121 1.27 -18.30 0.63
C THR A 121 0.25 -17.27 1.05
N GLY A 122 -0.97 -17.36 0.52
CA GLY A 122 -2.04 -16.43 0.84
C GLY A 122 -3.38 -17.12 0.82
N LYS A 123 -4.29 -16.63 1.65
CA LYS A 123 -5.63 -17.17 1.79
C LYS A 123 -6.63 -16.08 2.13
N ALA A 124 -7.77 -16.09 1.45
CA ALA A 124 -8.86 -15.15 1.61
C ALA A 124 -10.21 -15.86 1.53
N TRP A 125 -11.22 -15.30 2.20
CA TRP A 125 -12.58 -15.82 2.21
C TRP A 125 -13.54 -14.64 2.13
N TRP A 126 -14.62 -14.77 1.36
CA TRP A 126 -15.65 -13.75 1.27
C TRP A 126 -17.03 -14.38 1.04
N PRO A 127 -18.12 -13.70 1.44
CA PRO A 127 -19.47 -14.18 1.17
C PRO A 127 -19.70 -14.34 -0.33
N GLY A 128 -20.42 -15.39 -0.72
CA GLY A 128 -20.97 -15.51 -2.06
C GLY A 128 -22.03 -14.43 -2.33
N PRO A 129 -22.43 -14.24 -3.60
CA PRO A 129 -23.43 -13.25 -3.97
C PRO A 129 -24.75 -13.49 -3.22
N PRO A 130 -25.43 -12.44 -2.72
CA PRO A 130 -26.73 -12.61 -2.10
C PRO A 130 -27.74 -13.23 -3.08
N GLY A 131 -28.54 -14.19 -2.60
CA GLY A 131 -29.70 -14.72 -3.34
C GLY A 131 -29.38 -15.73 -4.45
N THR A 132 -28.13 -16.17 -4.63
CA THR A 132 -27.82 -17.21 -5.61
C THR A 132 -28.05 -18.63 -5.09
N HIS A 133 -28.06 -18.84 -3.77
CA HIS A 133 -28.17 -20.16 -3.13
C HIS A 133 -29.06 -20.11 -1.87
N ASP A 134 -29.72 -21.23 -1.54
CA ASP A 134 -30.55 -21.40 -0.34
C ASP A 134 -29.74 -21.34 0.98
N TRP A 135 -28.42 -21.48 0.89
CA TRP A 135 -27.50 -21.44 2.01
C TRP A 135 -26.38 -20.42 1.75
N PRO A 136 -25.85 -19.74 2.79
CA PRO A 136 -24.72 -18.84 2.62
C PRO A 136 -23.52 -19.61 2.08
N SER A 137 -23.11 -19.30 0.86
CA SER A 137 -21.87 -19.84 0.28
C SER A 137 -20.70 -18.95 0.68
N THR A 138 -19.53 -19.58 0.84
CA THR A 138 -18.28 -18.89 1.11
C THR A 138 -17.36 -19.13 -0.08
N HIS A 139 -16.92 -18.07 -0.72
CA HIS A 139 -15.85 -18.14 -1.71
C HIS A 139 -14.50 -18.19 -1.00
N GLU A 140 -13.55 -18.89 -1.61
CA GLU A 140 -12.19 -19.05 -1.10
C GLU A 140 -11.20 -18.65 -2.20
N GLY A 141 -10.25 -17.80 -1.84
CA GLY A 141 -9.10 -17.44 -2.67
C GLY A 141 -7.82 -17.96 -2.03
N LYS A 142 -6.93 -18.54 -2.85
CA LYS A 142 -5.64 -19.06 -2.41
C LYS A 142 -4.56 -18.64 -3.40
N ILE A 143 -3.39 -18.31 -2.89
CA ILE A 143 -2.17 -18.22 -3.68
C ILE A 143 -1.08 -19.01 -2.98
N ALA A 144 -0.26 -19.72 -3.74
CA ALA A 144 0.92 -20.41 -3.24
C ALA A 144 1.93 -20.57 -4.36
N GLY A 145 3.17 -20.14 -4.16
CA GLY A 145 4.14 -20.22 -5.24
C GLY A 145 5.54 -19.70 -4.88
N PRO A 146 6.54 -19.97 -5.73
CA PRO A 146 7.82 -19.28 -5.67
C PRO A 146 7.65 -17.77 -5.87
N VAL A 147 8.60 -17.02 -5.32
CA VAL A 147 8.69 -15.56 -5.49
C VAL A 147 10.01 -15.18 -6.15
N GLU A 148 9.92 -14.31 -7.15
CA GLU A 148 11.06 -13.62 -7.73
C GLU A 148 11.07 -12.15 -7.27
N ILE A 149 12.23 -11.63 -6.88
CA ILE A 149 12.38 -10.22 -6.50
C ILE A 149 12.91 -9.44 -7.70
N THR A 150 12.09 -8.50 -8.18
CA THR A 150 12.45 -7.56 -9.25
C THR A 150 12.53 -6.16 -8.66
N GLY A 151 13.73 -5.78 -8.19
CA GLY A 151 13.95 -4.49 -7.53
C GLY A 151 13.18 -4.38 -6.21
N ARG A 152 12.08 -3.61 -6.21
CA ARG A 152 11.20 -3.39 -5.03
C ARG A 152 9.86 -4.12 -5.15
N THR A 153 9.72 -4.97 -6.14
CA THR A 153 8.50 -5.74 -6.40
C THR A 153 8.82 -7.21 -6.24
N ILE A 154 7.87 -7.96 -5.69
CA ILE A 154 7.86 -9.41 -5.75
C ILE A 154 6.86 -9.87 -6.80
N LEU A 155 7.26 -10.78 -7.65
CA LEU A 155 6.39 -11.50 -8.58
C LEU A 155 6.22 -12.91 -8.06
N TYR A 156 5.02 -13.46 -8.14
CA TYR A 156 4.75 -14.86 -7.83
C TYR A 156 4.12 -15.53 -9.05
N GLY A 157 4.46 -16.80 -9.25
CA GLY A 157 3.84 -17.67 -10.25
C GLY A 157 3.22 -18.87 -9.56
N GLU A 158 2.09 -19.35 -10.06
CA GLU A 158 1.45 -20.58 -9.57
C GLU A 158 2.15 -21.85 -10.09
N ASP A 159 2.90 -21.72 -11.18
CA ASP A 159 3.73 -22.79 -11.75
C ASP A 159 5.17 -22.72 -11.25
N GLU A 160 5.78 -23.87 -10.95
CA GLU A 160 7.21 -23.97 -10.60
C GLU A 160 8.16 -23.60 -11.76
N ASN A 161 7.60 -23.24 -12.92
CA ASN A 161 8.31 -22.76 -14.09
C ASN A 161 8.05 -21.25 -14.29
N LEU A 162 8.64 -20.42 -13.43
CA LEU A 162 8.92 -19.03 -13.81
C LEU A 162 10.04 -19.07 -14.86
N CYS A 163 9.66 -18.92 -16.13
CA CYS A 163 10.55 -18.68 -17.28
C CYS A 163 10.15 -17.34 -17.91
#